data_AF-A0A1V4H765-F1
#
_entry.id   AF-A0A1V4H765-F1
#
_cell.length_a   1.000
_cell.length_b   1.000
_cell.length_c   1.000
_cell.angle_alpha   90.00
_cell.angle_beta   90.00
_cell.angle_gamma   90.00
#
_symmetry.space_group_name_H-M   'P 1'
#
loop_
_entity.id
_entity.type
_entity.pdbx_description
1 polymer ?
#
loop_
_entity_poly.entity_id
_entity_poly.type
_entity_poly.pdbx_seq_one_letter_code
_entity_poly.pdbx_strand_id
1 'polypeptide(L)'
;MQTKIVYGCDFSGAINPSEKIFLARAELTAGTLHIQDIIHCEERLDLYYHITAQQAYWGMDMPFAYPAFIYEHLETLSDWSSLYDLAVQTSRVQFKEQIEHAISSLAQTPTRRTDAALNAKSPLSKTPINMLGLTYGGFKLLAHLVRSGVNVYPFSEQYTARSCVYEVYPSHTWRMLGLKRGMPLSTFIASFNDKYPLHIEVKDTVYTCIAGLKPSMQMDACDAVAACVTMAYALAANQLDTSWHQKPTFATDAEWGSSALEGLIVRLS
;
A
#
# COMPACT_ATOMS: atom_id res chain seq x y z
N MET A 1 -5.59 -26.90 -2.16
CA MET A 1 -4.83 -25.64 -2.08
C MET A 1 -5.33 -24.87 -0.87
N GLN A 2 -4.44 -24.22 -0.13
CA GLN A 2 -4.81 -23.45 1.05
C GLN A 2 -5.44 -22.12 0.61
N THR A 3 -6.62 -21.79 1.14
CA THR A 3 -7.24 -20.48 0.98
C THR A 3 -6.37 -19.41 1.64
N LYS A 4 -6.04 -18.34 0.91
CA LYS A 4 -5.33 -17.17 1.45
C LYS A 4 -6.34 -16.04 1.66
N ILE A 5 -6.26 -15.37 2.81
CA ILE A 5 -7.03 -14.15 3.04
C ILE A 5 -6.20 -12.96 2.54
N VAL A 6 -6.80 -12.16 1.67
CA VAL A 6 -6.16 -10.98 1.07
C VAL A 6 -7.00 -9.75 1.37
N TYR A 7 -6.32 -8.67 1.71
CA TYR A 7 -6.91 -7.36 1.88
C TYR A 7 -6.24 -6.34 0.97
N GLY A 8 -7.03 -5.39 0.50
CA GLY A 8 -6.53 -4.14 -0.06
C GLY A 8 -7.03 -2.97 0.77
N CYS A 9 -6.19 -1.97 0.97
CA CYS A 9 -6.50 -0.78 1.76
C CYS A 9 -6.20 0.47 0.94
N ASP A 10 -7.20 1.34 0.77
CA ASP A 10 -6.97 2.73 0.39
C ASP A 10 -6.65 3.54 1.65
N PHE A 11 -5.42 4.04 1.75
CA PHE A 11 -4.94 4.81 2.91
C PHE A 11 -5.01 6.33 2.64
N SER A 12 -6.13 6.82 2.12
CA SER A 12 -6.28 8.24 1.75
C SER A 12 -6.58 9.18 2.95
N GLY A 13 -6.85 8.65 4.15
CA GLY A 13 -7.11 9.36 5.42
C GLY A 13 -5.96 10.18 6.03
N ALA A 14 -5.00 10.63 5.24
CA ALA A 14 -3.84 11.40 5.69
C ALA A 14 -4.17 12.80 6.23
N ILE A 15 -4.98 13.56 5.48
CA ILE A 15 -5.30 14.95 5.82
C ILE A 15 -6.41 14.99 6.86
N ASN A 16 -7.44 14.17 6.67
CA ASN A 16 -8.50 13.93 7.63
C ASN A 16 -8.76 12.41 7.69
N PRO A 17 -8.43 11.73 8.80
CA PRO A 17 -8.61 10.29 8.93
C PRO A 17 -10.08 9.87 8.94
N SER A 18 -11.00 10.75 9.34
CA SER A 18 -12.43 10.45 9.31
C SER A 18 -12.90 10.29 7.87
N GLU A 19 -13.60 9.19 7.59
CA GLU A 19 -14.32 8.90 6.33
C GLU A 19 -13.48 8.45 5.12
N LYS A 20 -12.21 8.05 5.29
CA LYS A 20 -11.27 7.89 4.16
C LYS A 20 -10.35 6.68 4.21
N ILE A 21 -10.73 5.64 4.95
CA ILE A 21 -9.98 4.37 4.94
C ILE A 21 -10.96 3.27 4.57
N PHE A 22 -10.72 2.64 3.43
CA PHE A 22 -11.53 1.54 2.93
C PHE A 22 -10.69 0.28 2.82
N LEU A 23 -11.26 -0.86 3.23
CA LEU A 23 -10.68 -2.17 3.08
C LEU A 23 -11.55 -3.02 2.15
N ALA A 24 -10.92 -3.69 1.19
CA ALA A 24 -11.55 -4.76 0.44
C ALA A 24 -11.03 -6.10 0.95
N ARG A 25 -11.92 -6.92 1.51
CA ARG A 25 -11.59 -8.28 1.99
C ARG A 25 -11.86 -9.30 0.90
N ALA A 26 -10.95 -10.25 0.72
CA ALA A 26 -11.10 -11.30 -0.26
C ALA A 26 -10.52 -12.64 0.19
N GLU A 27 -11.00 -13.69 -0.46
CA GLU A 27 -10.47 -15.05 -0.34
C GLU A 27 -9.86 -15.46 -1.68
N LEU A 28 -8.59 -15.85 -1.67
CA LEU A 28 -7.85 -16.31 -2.83
C LEU A 28 -7.76 -17.84 -2.79
N THR A 29 -8.41 -18.49 -3.74
CA THR A 29 -8.47 -19.95 -3.89
C THR A 29 -8.24 -20.35 -5.34
N ALA A 30 -7.24 -21.19 -5.58
CA ALA A 30 -7.03 -21.88 -6.87
C ALA A 30 -7.13 -21.01 -8.12
N GLY A 31 -6.54 -19.81 -8.10
CA GLY A 31 -6.54 -18.88 -9.24
C GLY A 31 -7.79 -18.00 -9.35
N THR A 32 -8.69 -18.06 -8.37
CA THR A 32 -9.83 -17.14 -8.25
C THR A 32 -9.72 -16.32 -6.98
N LEU A 33 -9.92 -15.01 -7.10
CA LEU A 33 -10.06 -14.07 -6.00
C LEU A 33 -11.54 -13.72 -5.82
N HIS A 34 -12.13 -14.10 -4.70
CA HIS A 34 -13.50 -13.78 -4.36
C HIS A 34 -13.53 -12.58 -3.41
N ILE A 35 -13.83 -11.38 -3.91
CA ILE A 35 -14.02 -10.17 -3.09
C ILE A 35 -15.31 -10.33 -2.28
N GLN A 36 -15.17 -10.38 -0.96
CA GLN A 36 -16.24 -10.70 -0.03
C GLN A 36 -16.95 -9.45 0.48
N ASP A 37 -16.18 -8.47 0.93
CA ASP A 37 -16.67 -7.34 1.73
C ASP A 37 -15.91 -6.05 1.42
N ILE A 38 -16.60 -4.93 1.61
CA ILE A 38 -15.99 -3.60 1.72
C ILE A 38 -16.24 -3.11 3.15
N ILE A 39 -15.16 -2.75 3.82
CA ILE A 39 -15.17 -2.30 5.21
C ILE A 39 -14.71 -0.85 5.22
N HIS A 40 -15.45 0.00 5.91
CA HIS A 40 -15.07 1.37 6.16
C HIS A 40 -14.47 1.47 7.56
N CYS A 41 -13.23 1.95 7.67
CA CYS A 41 -12.59 2.24 8.94
C CYS A 41 -12.80 3.71 9.28
N GLU A 42 -13.22 3.98 10.52
CA GLU A 42 -13.39 5.36 11.00
C GLU A 42 -12.02 6.02 11.19
N GLU A 43 -11.05 5.23 11.68
CA GLU A 43 -9.70 5.70 11.91
C GLU A 43 -8.62 4.63 11.72
N ARG A 44 -7.35 5.04 11.87
CA ARG A 44 -6.19 4.14 11.72
C ARG A 44 -6.11 3.08 12.82
N LEU A 45 -6.77 3.30 13.96
CA LEU A 45 -6.86 2.30 15.02
C LEU A 45 -7.69 1.09 14.59
N ASP A 46 -8.79 1.32 13.85
CA ASP A 46 -9.60 0.23 13.27
C ASP A 46 -8.78 -0.58 12.27
N LEU A 47 -8.04 0.11 11.40
CA LEU A 47 -7.14 -0.53 10.44
C LEU A 47 -6.08 -1.38 11.15
N TYR A 48 -5.46 -0.84 12.21
CA TYR A 48 -4.51 -1.58 13.04
C TYR A 48 -5.15 -2.85 13.64
N TYR A 49 -6.37 -2.73 14.19
CA TYR A 49 -7.10 -3.86 14.74
C TYR A 49 -7.37 -4.92 13.66
N HIS A 50 -7.84 -4.52 12.48
CA HIS A 50 -8.07 -5.45 11.38
C HIS A 50 -6.80 -6.19 10.91
N ILE A 51 -5.67 -5.49 10.79
CA ILE A 51 -4.41 -6.10 10.36
C ILE A 51 -3.90 -7.13 11.39
N THR A 52 -4.07 -6.84 12.68
CA THR A 52 -3.54 -7.67 13.76
C THR A 52 -4.48 -8.79 14.21
N ALA A 53 -5.77 -8.71 13.88
CA ALA A 53 -6.79 -9.68 14.32
C ALA A 53 -6.64 -11.07 13.69
N GLN A 54 -6.11 -11.16 12.47
CA GLN A 54 -5.94 -12.43 11.78
C GLN A 54 -4.80 -12.40 10.79
N GLN A 55 -4.16 -13.55 10.57
CA GLN A 55 -3.16 -13.70 9.54
C GLN A 55 -3.76 -13.46 8.15
N ALA A 56 -3.27 -12.44 7.46
CA ALA A 56 -3.64 -12.13 6.07
C ALA A 56 -2.52 -11.38 5.33
N TYR A 57 -2.70 -11.22 4.02
CA TYR A 57 -1.82 -10.44 3.15
C TYR A 57 -2.50 -9.12 2.78
N TRP A 58 -1.83 -8.00 3.05
CA TRP A 58 -2.42 -6.67 2.96
C TRP A 58 -1.69 -5.82 1.93
N GLY A 59 -2.38 -5.43 0.86
CA GLY A 59 -1.92 -4.36 -0.04
C GLY A 59 -2.34 -3.00 0.49
N MET A 60 -1.37 -2.16 0.87
CA MET A 60 -1.58 -0.83 1.44
C MET A 60 -1.25 0.27 0.44
N ASP A 61 -2.21 1.15 0.11
CA ASP A 61 -1.98 2.33 -0.75
C ASP A 61 -1.36 3.49 0.05
N MET A 62 -0.12 3.27 0.51
CA MET A 62 0.70 4.31 1.13
C MET A 62 2.19 3.98 1.01
N PRO A 63 3.06 4.99 0.88
CA PRO A 63 4.50 4.79 0.91
C PRO A 63 4.97 4.16 2.23
N PHE A 64 5.84 3.16 2.14
CA PHE A 64 6.44 2.53 3.33
C PHE A 64 7.80 3.13 3.69
N ALA A 65 8.44 3.89 2.80
CA ALA A 65 9.71 4.54 3.10
C ALA A 65 9.89 5.84 2.32
N TYR A 66 11.00 6.52 2.60
CA TYR A 66 11.45 7.68 1.85
C TYR A 66 12.56 7.31 0.86
N PRO A 67 12.90 8.22 -0.07
CA PRO A 67 14.09 8.07 -0.91
C PRO A 67 15.36 7.97 -0.06
N ALA A 68 16.36 7.22 -0.55
CA ALA A 68 17.65 7.01 0.12
C ALA A 68 18.29 8.33 0.58
N PHE A 69 18.12 9.39 -0.21
CA PHE A 69 18.50 10.76 0.10
C PHE A 69 18.16 11.20 1.53
N ILE A 70 16.97 10.87 2.05
CA ILE A 70 16.54 11.29 3.39
C ILE A 70 17.40 10.67 4.49
N TYR A 71 17.79 9.41 4.33
CA TYR A 71 18.64 8.70 5.27
C TYR A 71 20.07 9.23 5.25
N GLU A 72 20.54 9.68 4.08
CA GLU A 72 21.86 10.31 3.94
C GLU A 72 21.93 11.71 4.58
N HIS A 73 20.81 12.44 4.64
CA HIS A 73 20.76 13.84 5.07
C HIS A 73 20.28 14.04 6.51
N LEU A 74 19.62 13.04 7.09
CA LEU A 74 19.25 13.04 8.50
C LEU A 74 20.13 12.02 9.22
N GLU A 75 21.20 12.49 9.87
CA GLU A 75 22.18 11.67 10.58
C GLU A 75 21.56 10.72 11.62
N THR A 76 20.35 11.03 12.09
CA THR A 76 19.57 10.20 13.01
C THR A 76 18.91 8.98 12.36
N LEU A 77 18.91 8.90 11.02
CA LEU A 77 18.27 7.83 10.26
C LEU A 77 19.33 6.91 9.65
N SER A 78 19.42 5.68 10.17
CA SER A 78 20.35 4.66 9.67
C SER A 78 19.68 3.64 8.74
N ASP A 79 18.38 3.39 8.94
CA ASP A 79 17.59 2.44 8.18
C ASP A 79 16.10 2.78 8.20
N TRP A 80 15.28 1.97 7.52
CA TRP A 80 13.82 2.13 7.48
C TRP A 80 13.18 2.14 8.88
N SER A 81 13.74 1.42 9.86
CA SER A 81 13.16 1.29 11.21
C SER A 81 13.34 2.59 12.00
N SER A 82 14.50 3.24 11.86
CA SER A 82 14.77 4.54 12.47
C SER A 82 13.82 5.64 11.97
N LEU A 83 13.36 5.56 10.72
CA LEU A 83 12.34 6.46 10.17
C LEU A 83 10.98 6.28 10.86
N TYR A 84 10.60 5.03 11.15
CA TYR A 84 9.36 4.72 11.88
C TYR A 84 9.43 5.19 13.32
N ASP A 85 10.57 4.97 13.98
CA ASP A 85 10.80 5.44 15.34
C ASP A 85 10.76 6.97 15.42
N LEU A 86 11.35 7.67 14.44
CA LEU A 86 11.26 9.13 14.35
C LEU A 86 9.79 9.59 14.32
N ALA A 87 8.94 8.96 13.50
CA ALA A 87 7.52 9.30 13.42
C ALA A 87 6.77 9.03 14.74
N VAL A 88 7.18 8.01 15.50
CA VAL A 88 6.59 7.72 16.82
C VAL A 88 7.00 8.76 17.86
N GLN A 89 8.29 9.12 17.89
CA GLN A 89 8.91 9.94 18.93
C GLN A 89 8.66 11.45 18.76
N THR A 90 8.21 11.88 17.58
CA THR A 90 7.95 13.28 17.28
C THR A 90 6.46 13.58 17.10
N SER A 91 6.09 14.84 17.29
CA SER A 91 4.78 15.32 16.84
C SER A 91 4.73 15.43 15.31
N ARG A 92 3.53 15.48 14.74
CA ARG A 92 3.33 15.65 13.29
C ARG A 92 4.02 16.90 12.75
N VAL A 93 4.03 17.99 13.53
CA VAL A 93 4.64 19.27 13.14
C VAL A 93 6.16 19.11 13.10
N GLN A 94 6.76 18.63 14.18
CA GLN A 94 8.21 18.40 14.26
C GLN A 94 8.71 17.43 13.19
N PHE A 95 8.00 16.32 12.96
CA PHE A 95 8.33 15.37 11.90
C PHE A 95 8.38 16.07 10.54
N LYS A 96 7.34 16.82 10.20
CA LYS A 96 7.28 17.55 8.92
C LYS A 96 8.40 18.57 8.80
N GLU A 97 8.63 19.38 9.81
CA GLU A 97 9.69 20.40 9.81
C GLU A 97 11.07 19.79 9.57
N GLN A 98 11.39 18.66 10.22
CA GLN A 98 12.66 17.97 10.02
C GLN A 98 12.82 17.46 8.58
N ILE A 99 11.81 16.79 8.03
CA ILE A 99 11.85 16.30 6.65
C ILE A 99 11.91 17.46 5.65
N GLU A 100 11.13 18.52 5.86
CA GLU A 100 11.11 19.69 5.00
C GLU A 100 12.43 20.45 5.02
N HIS A 101 13.06 20.56 6.18
CA HIS A 101 14.38 21.16 6.31
C HIS A 101 15.42 20.38 5.48
N ALA A 102 15.42 19.04 5.58
CA ALA A 102 16.35 18.17 4.87
C ALA A 102 16.27 18.30 3.34
N ILE A 103 15.11 18.68 2.79
CA ILE A 103 14.89 18.82 1.34
C ILE A 103 14.81 20.27 0.86
N SER A 104 14.95 21.25 1.76
CA SER A 104 14.65 22.66 1.48
C SER A 104 15.55 23.29 0.42
N SER A 105 16.78 22.80 0.26
CA SER A 105 17.78 23.32 -0.67
C SER A 105 17.73 22.66 -2.06
N LEU A 106 16.86 21.68 -2.27
CA LEU A 106 16.85 20.88 -3.50
C LEU A 106 15.99 21.52 -4.58
N ALA A 107 16.54 21.55 -5.80
CA ALA A 107 15.81 22.03 -6.97
C ALA A 107 14.68 21.08 -7.41
N GLN A 108 14.78 19.78 -7.08
CA GLN A 108 13.80 18.76 -7.42
C GLN A 108 13.49 17.89 -6.21
N THR A 109 12.22 17.50 -6.04
CA THR A 109 11.80 16.59 -4.97
C THR A 109 12.44 15.21 -5.19
N PRO A 110 13.25 14.70 -4.24
CA PRO A 110 13.78 13.35 -4.32
C PRO A 110 12.66 12.33 -4.42
N THR A 111 12.87 11.28 -5.21
CA THR A 111 11.86 10.26 -5.52
C THR A 111 12.51 8.88 -5.38
N ARG A 112 11.80 7.91 -4.78
CA ARG A 112 12.32 6.55 -4.65
C ARG A 112 12.43 5.90 -6.02
N ARG A 113 13.31 4.91 -6.16
CA ARG A 113 13.40 4.17 -7.43
C ARG A 113 12.07 3.52 -7.84
N THR A 114 11.36 2.95 -6.88
CA THR A 114 10.05 2.32 -7.12
C THR A 114 8.96 3.32 -7.53
N ASP A 115 9.00 4.55 -7.02
CA ASP A 115 8.04 5.59 -7.41
C ASP A 115 8.33 6.05 -8.84
N ALA A 116 9.60 6.30 -9.15
CA ALA A 116 10.04 6.76 -10.46
C ALA A 116 9.69 5.74 -11.56
N ALA A 117 9.91 4.44 -11.31
CA ALA A 117 9.57 3.36 -12.22
C ALA A 117 8.07 3.34 -12.60
N LEU A 118 7.21 3.84 -11.70
CA LEU A 118 5.77 3.88 -11.91
C LEU A 118 5.25 5.23 -12.38
N ASN A 119 6.11 6.24 -12.50
CA ASN A 119 5.70 7.64 -12.58
C ASN A 119 4.74 8.03 -11.44
N ALA A 120 4.96 7.48 -10.25
CA ALA A 120 4.21 7.80 -9.04
C ALA A 120 4.70 9.12 -8.43
N LYS A 121 3.90 9.67 -7.53
CA LYS A 121 4.28 10.86 -6.76
C LYS A 121 5.29 10.47 -5.69
N SER A 122 6.32 11.29 -5.50
CA SER A 122 7.23 11.14 -4.38
C SER A 122 6.49 11.22 -3.04
N PRO A 123 6.86 10.40 -2.04
CA PRO A 123 6.38 10.53 -0.66
C PRO A 123 6.75 11.87 0.00
N LEU A 124 7.66 12.63 -0.61
CA LEU A 124 8.06 13.99 -0.19
C LEU A 124 7.30 15.10 -0.94
N SER A 125 6.38 14.74 -1.84
CA SER A 125 5.64 15.71 -2.64
C SER A 125 4.71 16.56 -1.77
N LYS A 126 4.73 17.87 -1.99
CA LYS A 126 3.84 18.83 -1.33
C LYS A 126 2.57 19.13 -2.13
N THR A 127 2.53 18.77 -3.42
CA THR A 127 1.42 19.09 -4.33
C THR A 127 0.96 17.89 -5.19
N PRO A 128 -0.35 17.76 -5.47
CA PRO A 128 -1.46 18.56 -4.93
C PRO A 128 -1.81 18.19 -3.48
N ILE A 129 -1.39 17.01 -3.00
CA ILE A 129 -1.59 16.51 -1.64
C ILE A 129 -0.24 16.58 -0.93
N ASN A 130 -0.23 17.08 0.32
CA ASN A 130 0.95 17.06 1.17
C ASN A 130 1.19 15.63 1.69
N MET A 131 2.08 14.91 1.01
CA MET A 131 2.39 13.50 1.30
C MET A 131 3.05 13.31 2.66
N LEU A 132 3.76 14.32 3.19
CA LEU A 132 4.38 14.24 4.52
C LEU A 132 3.34 14.01 5.63
N GLY A 133 2.12 14.52 5.42
CA GLY A 133 1.02 14.27 6.32
C GLY A 133 0.52 12.82 6.29
N LEU A 134 0.58 12.17 5.12
CA LEU A 134 0.18 10.79 4.87
C LEU A 134 1.22 9.83 5.41
N THR A 135 2.47 10.05 5.03
CA THR A 135 3.61 9.22 5.43
C THR A 135 3.85 9.29 6.94
N TYR A 136 3.70 10.44 7.61
CA TYR A 136 3.75 10.47 9.08
C TYR A 136 2.73 9.53 9.73
N GLY A 137 1.48 9.55 9.25
CA GLY A 137 0.43 8.67 9.78
C GLY A 137 0.69 7.20 9.46
N GLY A 138 1.14 6.93 8.23
CA GLY A 138 1.52 5.60 7.77
C GLY A 138 2.71 5.02 8.53
N PHE A 139 3.79 5.78 8.72
CA PHE A 139 4.98 5.33 9.43
C PHE A 139 4.72 5.06 10.91
N LYS A 140 3.85 5.86 11.57
CA LYS A 140 3.40 5.51 12.93
C LYS A 140 2.63 4.20 12.94
N LEU A 141 1.71 3.99 12.00
CA LEU A 141 0.99 2.72 11.89
C LEU A 141 1.98 1.56 11.67
N LEU A 142 2.90 1.66 10.72
CA LEU A 142 3.91 0.64 10.44
C LEU A 142 4.79 0.36 11.66
N ALA A 143 5.22 1.39 12.40
CA ALA A 143 5.96 1.23 13.65
C ALA A 143 5.20 0.34 14.66
N HIS A 144 3.92 0.60 14.85
CA HIS A 144 3.07 -0.19 15.75
C HIS A 144 2.81 -1.60 15.22
N LEU A 145 2.60 -1.76 13.92
CA LEU A 145 2.42 -3.07 13.29
C LEU A 145 3.66 -3.96 13.47
N VAL A 146 4.86 -3.44 13.22
CA VAL A 146 6.13 -4.16 13.41
C VAL A 146 6.29 -4.59 14.87
N ARG A 147 6.02 -3.69 15.84
CA ARG A 147 6.09 -4.00 17.28
C ARG A 147 5.08 -5.06 17.71
N SER A 148 3.94 -5.14 17.03
CA SER A 148 2.93 -6.19 17.21
C SER A 148 3.22 -7.45 16.41
N GLY A 149 4.36 -7.49 15.73
CA GLY A 149 4.88 -8.65 15.05
C GLY A 149 4.48 -8.78 13.58
N VAL A 150 3.70 -7.86 13.03
CA VAL A 150 3.30 -7.89 11.61
C VAL A 150 4.53 -7.69 10.73
N ASN A 151 4.66 -8.52 9.69
CA ASN A 151 5.75 -8.42 8.74
C ASN A 151 5.48 -7.28 7.76
N VAL A 152 6.49 -6.47 7.45
CA VAL A 152 6.42 -5.37 6.49
C VAL A 152 7.36 -5.71 5.34
N TYR A 153 6.82 -6.01 4.17
CA TYR A 153 7.62 -6.32 3.00
C TYR A 153 8.20 -5.04 2.37
N PRO A 154 9.46 -5.03 1.89
CA PRO A 154 10.47 -6.10 1.95
C PRO A 154 11.40 -6.00 3.18
N PHE A 155 11.04 -5.21 4.18
CA PHE A 155 11.90 -4.79 5.27
C PHE A 155 12.13 -5.82 6.37
N SER A 156 11.05 -6.46 6.84
CA SER A 156 11.13 -7.42 7.94
C SER A 156 11.63 -8.78 7.44
N GLU A 157 12.18 -9.58 8.35
CA GLU A 157 12.29 -11.02 8.12
C GLU A 157 10.90 -11.65 7.98
N GLN A 158 10.78 -12.71 7.20
CA GLN A 158 9.50 -13.36 6.98
C GLN A 158 9.18 -14.36 8.10
N TYR A 159 8.12 -14.08 8.85
CA TYR A 159 7.53 -15.01 9.81
C TYR A 159 6.18 -15.52 9.30
N THR A 160 6.10 -16.82 8.98
CA THR A 160 4.96 -17.45 8.27
C THR A 160 3.64 -17.52 9.05
N ALA A 161 3.64 -17.19 10.35
CA ALA A 161 2.45 -17.26 11.23
C ALA A 161 1.81 -15.90 11.53
N ARG A 162 2.15 -14.85 10.76
CA ARG A 162 1.71 -13.47 11.05
C ARG A 162 1.21 -12.77 9.79
N SER A 163 0.43 -11.72 9.99
CA SER A 163 0.03 -10.83 8.90
C SER A 163 1.24 -10.22 8.21
N CYS A 164 1.11 -10.00 6.92
CA CYS A 164 2.11 -9.36 6.09
C CYS A 164 1.48 -8.15 5.39
N VAL A 165 2.12 -6.99 5.51
CA VAL A 165 1.73 -5.77 4.78
C VAL A 165 2.72 -5.48 3.67
N TYR A 166 2.19 -5.03 2.55
CA TYR A 166 2.90 -4.72 1.32
C TYR A 166 2.46 -3.36 0.82
N GLU A 167 3.39 -2.56 0.33
CA GLU A 167 3.06 -1.33 -0.37
C GLU A 167 2.49 -1.67 -1.75
N VAL A 168 1.36 -1.08 -2.12
CA VAL A 168 0.78 -1.17 -3.47
C VAL A 168 0.46 0.23 -3.99
N TYR A 169 0.25 0.36 -5.30
CA TYR A 169 -0.17 1.62 -5.91
C TYR A 169 -1.34 1.38 -6.87
N PRO A 170 -2.60 1.43 -6.41
CA PRO A 170 -3.80 1.11 -7.21
C PRO A 170 -3.88 1.89 -8.52
N SER A 171 -3.43 3.15 -8.54
CA SER A 171 -3.38 3.98 -9.75
C SER A 171 -2.54 3.36 -10.87
N HIS A 172 -1.49 2.61 -10.53
CA HIS A 172 -0.74 1.81 -11.49
C HIS A 172 -1.61 0.72 -12.12
N THR A 173 -2.35 -0.01 -11.29
CA THR A 173 -3.21 -1.12 -11.71
C THR A 173 -4.33 -0.64 -12.64
N TRP A 174 -4.99 0.47 -12.32
CA TRP A 174 -5.94 1.12 -13.25
C TRP A 174 -5.30 1.43 -14.61
N ARG A 175 -4.10 2.01 -14.62
CA ARG A 175 -3.38 2.37 -15.84
C ARG A 175 -2.98 1.14 -16.67
N MET A 176 -2.53 0.06 -16.03
CA MET A 176 -2.20 -1.20 -16.71
C MET A 176 -3.42 -1.84 -17.38
N LEU A 177 -4.61 -1.62 -16.81
CA LEU A 177 -5.87 -2.03 -17.42
C LEU A 177 -6.31 -1.09 -18.56
N GLY A 178 -5.64 0.04 -18.79
CA GLY A 178 -6.04 1.05 -19.76
C GLY A 178 -7.26 1.86 -19.29
N LEU A 179 -7.52 1.87 -17.98
CA LEU A 179 -8.68 2.50 -17.38
C LEU A 179 -8.29 3.81 -16.69
N LYS A 180 -9.25 4.74 -16.63
CA LYS A 180 -9.15 5.89 -15.75
C LYS A 180 -9.61 5.48 -14.36
N ARG A 181 -8.95 6.00 -13.33
CA ARG A 181 -9.40 5.86 -11.93
C ARG A 181 -10.81 6.45 -11.80
N GLY A 182 -11.67 5.80 -11.01
CA GLY A 182 -13.07 6.20 -10.80
C GLY A 182 -14.05 5.67 -11.84
N MET A 183 -13.61 4.84 -12.80
CA MET A 183 -14.54 4.06 -13.63
C MET A 183 -15.29 3.03 -12.76
N PRO A 184 -16.50 2.57 -13.20
CA PRO A 184 -17.27 1.59 -12.44
C PRO A 184 -16.46 0.33 -12.11
N LEU A 185 -16.65 -0.22 -10.90
CA LEU A 185 -15.94 -1.42 -10.47
C LEU A 185 -16.16 -2.60 -11.43
N SER A 186 -17.36 -2.77 -11.99
CA SER A 186 -17.64 -3.83 -12.96
C SER A 186 -16.76 -3.74 -14.21
N THR A 187 -16.47 -2.51 -14.68
CA THR A 187 -15.56 -2.27 -15.81
C THR A 187 -14.12 -2.64 -15.45
N PHE A 188 -13.68 -2.33 -14.23
CA PHE A 188 -12.38 -2.73 -13.70
C PHE A 188 -12.23 -4.25 -13.68
N ILE A 189 -13.20 -4.96 -13.10
CA ILE A 189 -13.19 -6.42 -12.95
C ILE A 189 -13.21 -7.10 -14.32
N ALA A 190 -14.07 -6.65 -15.24
CA ALA A 190 -14.12 -7.19 -16.60
C ALA A 190 -12.79 -7.01 -17.34
N SER A 191 -12.19 -5.82 -17.26
CA SER A 191 -10.91 -5.54 -17.92
C SER A 191 -9.75 -6.35 -17.33
N PHE A 192 -9.78 -6.62 -16.02
CA PHE A 192 -8.77 -7.43 -15.37
C PHE A 192 -8.91 -8.90 -15.79
N ASN A 193 -10.12 -9.46 -15.70
CA ASN A 193 -10.40 -10.86 -16.06
C ASN A 193 -10.10 -11.18 -17.53
N ASP A 194 -10.19 -10.19 -18.42
CA ASP A 194 -9.80 -10.32 -19.84
C ASP A 194 -8.27 -10.39 -20.03
N LYS A 195 -7.51 -9.66 -19.22
CA LYS A 195 -6.07 -9.46 -19.42
C LYS A 195 -5.18 -10.40 -18.61
N TYR A 196 -5.64 -10.85 -17.44
CA TYR A 196 -4.81 -11.57 -16.48
C TYR A 196 -5.39 -12.94 -16.15
N PRO A 197 -4.54 -13.94 -15.84
CA PRO A 197 -4.98 -15.30 -15.57
C PRO A 197 -5.68 -15.48 -14.22
N LEU A 198 -5.53 -14.53 -13.29
CA LEU A 198 -6.27 -14.55 -12.02
C LEU A 198 -7.71 -14.11 -12.29
N HIS A 199 -8.68 -14.99 -12.01
CA HIS A 199 -10.09 -14.64 -12.13
C HIS A 199 -10.56 -13.89 -10.88
N ILE A 200 -11.36 -12.84 -11.05
CA ILE A 200 -11.95 -12.08 -9.95
C ILE A 200 -13.46 -12.21 -9.99
N GLU A 201 -14.01 -12.59 -8.84
CA GLU A 201 -15.43 -12.57 -8.56
C GLU A 201 -15.71 -11.58 -7.43
N VAL A 202 -16.81 -10.84 -7.54
CA VAL A 202 -17.20 -9.83 -6.56
C VAL A 202 -18.62 -10.11 -6.12
N LYS A 203 -18.85 -10.24 -4.81
CA LYS A 203 -20.20 -10.41 -4.27
C LYS A 203 -21.10 -9.22 -4.60
N ASP A 204 -22.38 -9.46 -4.88
CA ASP A 204 -23.37 -8.40 -5.13
C ASP A 204 -23.49 -7.39 -3.99
N THR A 205 -23.26 -7.85 -2.74
CA THR A 205 -23.22 -6.99 -1.55
C THR A 205 -22.11 -5.95 -1.62
N VAL A 206 -20.98 -6.25 -2.25
CA VAL A 206 -19.86 -5.31 -2.46
C VAL A 206 -20.27 -4.22 -3.44
N TYR A 207 -20.88 -4.58 -4.58
CA TYR A 207 -21.38 -3.59 -5.54
C TYR A 207 -22.44 -2.68 -4.91
N THR A 208 -23.38 -3.28 -4.16
CA THR A 208 -24.45 -2.54 -3.47
C THR A 208 -23.87 -1.61 -2.42
N CYS A 209 -22.89 -2.07 -1.63
CA CYS A 209 -22.20 -1.26 -0.64
C CYS A 209 -21.53 -0.04 -1.28
N ILE A 210 -20.72 -0.24 -2.32
CA ILE A 210 -20.03 0.86 -3.02
C ILE A 210 -21.05 1.82 -3.64
N ALA A 211 -22.09 1.33 -4.31
CA ALA A 211 -23.12 2.18 -4.92
C ALA A 211 -23.86 3.06 -3.89
N GLY A 212 -23.97 2.60 -2.64
CA GLY A 212 -24.57 3.36 -1.53
C GLY A 212 -23.68 4.46 -0.94
N LEU A 213 -22.39 4.52 -1.30
CA LEU A 213 -21.46 5.55 -0.80
C LEU A 213 -21.59 6.87 -1.56
N LYS A 214 -21.13 7.96 -0.93
CA LYS A 214 -20.96 9.26 -1.61
C LYS A 214 -19.96 9.11 -2.77
N PRO A 215 -20.11 9.85 -3.89
CA PRO A 215 -19.23 9.70 -5.06
C PRO A 215 -17.72 9.79 -4.76
N SER A 216 -17.30 10.66 -3.83
CA SER A 216 -15.90 10.76 -3.43
C SER A 216 -15.37 9.50 -2.74
N MET A 217 -16.20 8.83 -1.94
CA MET A 217 -15.88 7.60 -1.21
C MET A 217 -15.96 6.35 -2.09
N GLN A 218 -16.76 6.38 -3.16
CA GLN A 218 -16.83 5.28 -4.12
C GLN A 218 -15.46 5.03 -4.75
N MET A 219 -14.73 6.09 -5.08
CA MET A 219 -13.40 5.99 -5.66
C MET A 219 -12.42 5.31 -4.68
N ASP A 220 -12.38 5.77 -3.44
CA ASP A 220 -11.54 5.22 -2.38
C ASP A 220 -11.85 3.74 -2.12
N ALA A 221 -13.13 3.37 -2.09
CA ALA A 221 -13.55 1.96 -1.98
C ALA A 221 -13.14 1.12 -3.21
N CYS A 222 -13.22 1.68 -4.41
CA CYS A 222 -12.73 1.01 -5.63
C CYS A 222 -11.21 0.83 -5.62
N ASP A 223 -10.46 1.80 -5.09
CA ASP A 223 -9.01 1.69 -4.95
C ASP A 223 -8.60 0.64 -3.91
N ALA A 224 -9.38 0.48 -2.84
CA ALA A 224 -9.20 -0.63 -1.92
C ALA A 224 -9.38 -1.99 -2.63
N VAL A 225 -10.36 -2.12 -3.54
CA VAL A 225 -10.50 -3.33 -4.37
C VAL A 225 -9.32 -3.51 -5.31
N ALA A 226 -8.88 -2.44 -5.98
CA ALA A 226 -7.72 -2.51 -6.87
C ALA A 226 -6.42 -2.86 -6.11
N ALA A 227 -6.23 -2.36 -4.89
CA ALA A 227 -5.14 -2.77 -3.99
C ALA A 227 -5.21 -4.26 -3.67
N CYS A 228 -6.41 -4.78 -3.35
CA CYS A 228 -6.65 -6.18 -3.01
C CYS A 228 -6.33 -7.10 -4.19
N VAL A 229 -6.83 -6.74 -5.37
CA VAL A 229 -6.57 -7.45 -6.63
C VAL A 229 -5.09 -7.45 -6.99
N THR A 230 -4.41 -6.30 -6.84
CA THR A 230 -2.96 -6.19 -7.10
C THR A 230 -2.17 -7.12 -6.19
N MET A 231 -2.50 -7.15 -4.90
CA MET A 231 -1.85 -8.03 -3.93
C MET A 231 -2.10 -9.51 -4.25
N ALA A 232 -3.36 -9.88 -4.52
CA ALA A 232 -3.70 -11.26 -4.87
C ALA A 232 -2.99 -11.75 -6.13
N TYR A 233 -2.92 -10.91 -7.16
CA TYR A 233 -2.17 -11.21 -8.38
C TYR A 233 -0.68 -11.41 -8.08
N ALA A 234 -0.08 -10.52 -7.30
CA ALA A 234 1.34 -10.64 -6.96
C ALA A 234 1.63 -11.91 -6.13
N LEU A 235 0.74 -12.31 -5.22
CA LEU A 235 0.85 -13.59 -4.51
C LEU A 235 0.79 -14.78 -5.48
N ALA A 236 -0.12 -14.75 -6.44
CA ALA A 236 -0.30 -15.84 -7.40
C ALA A 236 0.86 -15.94 -8.41
N ALA A 237 1.31 -14.79 -8.94
CA ALA A 237 2.30 -14.72 -10.01
C ALA A 237 3.75 -14.75 -9.50
N ASN A 238 4.03 -14.14 -8.35
CA ASN A 238 5.39 -13.98 -7.82
C ASN A 238 5.64 -14.77 -6.53
N GLN A 239 4.62 -15.41 -5.96
CA GLN A 239 4.74 -16.18 -4.72
C GLN A 239 5.38 -15.35 -3.59
N LEU A 240 4.98 -14.08 -3.46
CA LEU A 240 5.59 -13.16 -2.47
C LEU A 240 5.49 -13.68 -1.02
N ASP A 241 4.55 -14.58 -0.74
CA ASP A 241 4.41 -15.24 0.55
C ASP A 241 5.35 -16.43 0.79
N THR A 242 6.08 -16.90 -0.20
CA THR A 242 7.09 -17.97 -0.03
C THR A 242 8.48 -17.56 -0.53
N SER A 243 8.55 -16.50 -1.33
CA SER A 243 9.76 -16.02 -2.00
C SER A 243 10.16 -14.62 -1.52
N TRP A 244 10.01 -14.35 -0.23
CA TRP A 244 10.16 -13.03 0.39
C TRP A 244 11.49 -12.30 0.12
N HIS A 245 12.58 -13.07 -0.01
CA HIS A 245 13.92 -12.52 -0.27
C HIS A 245 14.34 -12.62 -1.75
N GLN A 246 13.44 -13.03 -2.63
CA GLN A 246 13.72 -13.13 -4.06
C GLN A 246 13.16 -11.91 -4.78
N LYS A 247 13.93 -11.39 -5.74
CA LYS A 247 13.47 -10.28 -6.57
C LYS A 247 12.23 -10.70 -7.36
N PRO A 248 11.08 -10.03 -7.20
CA PRO A 248 9.90 -10.32 -8.00
C PRO A 248 10.07 -9.85 -9.45
N THR A 249 9.33 -10.46 -10.38
CA THR A 249 9.49 -10.20 -11.82
C THR A 249 9.12 -8.78 -12.22
N PHE A 250 8.25 -8.12 -11.45
CA PHE A 250 7.86 -6.73 -11.69
C PHE A 250 8.96 -5.72 -11.32
N ALA A 251 9.98 -6.11 -10.55
CA ALA A 251 11.00 -5.21 -10.03
C ALA A 251 12.26 -5.24 -10.91
N THR A 252 12.74 -4.05 -11.28
CA THR A 252 14.06 -3.90 -11.91
C THR A 252 15.19 -4.18 -10.92
N ASP A 253 16.41 -4.43 -11.41
CA ASP A 253 17.58 -4.58 -10.53
C ASP A 253 17.84 -3.34 -9.67
N ALA A 254 17.59 -2.15 -10.24
CA ALA A 254 17.77 -0.90 -9.53
C ALA A 254 16.77 -0.75 -8.38
N GLU A 255 15.49 -1.07 -8.59
CA GLU A 255 14.48 -1.04 -7.53
C GLU A 255 14.76 -2.09 -6.46
N TRP A 256 15.10 -3.32 -6.87
CA TRP A 256 15.39 -4.38 -5.91
C TRP A 256 16.61 -4.08 -5.06
N GLY A 257 17.66 -3.53 -5.68
CA GLY A 257 18.90 -3.16 -5.00
C GLY A 257 18.74 -2.04 -3.96
N SER A 258 17.70 -1.19 -4.06
CA SER A 258 17.38 -0.19 -3.02
C SER A 258 16.22 -0.60 -2.12
N SER A 259 15.58 -1.75 -2.35
CA SER A 259 14.31 -2.11 -1.72
C SER A 259 14.38 -2.24 -0.20
N ALA A 260 15.52 -2.66 0.35
CA ALA A 260 15.73 -2.75 1.80
C ALA A 260 15.74 -1.38 2.50
N LEU A 261 15.96 -0.27 1.77
CA LEU A 261 15.97 1.08 2.31
C LEU A 261 14.76 1.90 1.85
N GLU A 262 14.44 1.85 0.55
CA GLU A 262 13.37 2.66 -0.06
C GLU A 262 12.02 1.92 -0.13
N GLY A 263 11.98 0.65 0.22
CA GLY A 263 10.80 -0.19 0.03
C GLY A 263 10.57 -0.57 -1.43
N LEU A 264 9.47 -1.25 -1.70
CA LEU A 264 9.12 -1.73 -3.04
C LEU A 264 7.61 -1.73 -3.22
N ILE A 265 7.12 -1.07 -4.27
CA ILE A 265 5.69 -1.08 -4.63
C ILE A 265 5.38 -2.38 -5.36
N VAL A 266 4.54 -3.21 -4.75
CA VAL A 266 3.96 -4.42 -5.36
C VAL A 266 2.96 -4.01 -6.44
N ARG A 267 3.09 -4.62 -7.62
CA ARG A 267 2.35 -4.24 -8.83
C ARG A 267 2.16 -5.41 -9.80
N LEU A 268 1.26 -5.21 -10.76
CA LEU A 268 1.08 -6.11 -11.91
C LEU A 268 2.34 -6.07 -12.81
N SER A 269 2.66 -7.21 -13.42
CA SER A 269 3.76 -7.43 -14.38
C SER A 269 3.24 -7.81 -15.74
#